data_AF-A0A8K0JUM2-F1
#
_entry.id   AF-A0A8K0JUM2-F1
#
_cell.length_a   1.000
_cell.length_b   1.000
_cell.length_c   1.000
_cell.angle_alpha   90.00
_cell.angle_beta   90.00
_cell.angle_gamma   90.00
#
_symmetry.space_group_name_H-M   'P 1'
#
loop_
_entity.id
_entity.type
_entity.pdbx_description
1 polymer ?
#
loop_
_entity_poly.entity_id
_entity_poly.type
_entity_poly.pdbx_seq_one_letter_code
_entity_poly.pdbx_strand_id
1 'polypeptide(L)'
;MYYFKQSNFPMHIHTHLNAIICVCWIAGTFVGFLPLLGWNAGPQPQCLFTEVMDYDYLVFLYFATIIFPALLLAAFYAHIYRVVLRQFDYNC
;
A
#
# COMPACT_ATOMS: atom_id res chain seq x y z
N MET A 1 23.14 -8.11 -20.86
CA MET A 1 22.19 -7.30 -21.65
C MET A 1 20.88 -7.11 -20.87
N TYR A 2 20.96 -6.49 -19.68
CA TYR A 2 19.84 -6.14 -18.80
C TYR A 2 20.19 -4.79 -18.13
N TYR A 3 20.44 -3.71 -18.86
CA TYR A 3 19.38 -2.85 -19.38
C TYR A 3 18.09 -2.91 -18.55
N PHE A 4 18.25 -2.76 -17.24
CA PHE A 4 17.62 -1.68 -16.47
C PHE A 4 16.93 -0.68 -17.43
N LYS A 5 15.64 -0.86 -17.68
CA LYS A 5 14.80 0.00 -18.55
C LYS A 5 14.54 1.33 -17.83
N GLN A 6 15.60 2.01 -17.39
CA GLN A 6 15.55 3.22 -16.58
C GLN A 6 15.83 4.48 -17.40
N SER A 7 16.48 4.38 -18.57
CA SER A 7 16.92 5.56 -19.32
C SER A 7 15.89 6.16 -20.29
N ASN A 8 14.70 5.58 -20.42
CA ASN A 8 13.62 6.14 -21.25
C ASN A 8 12.25 5.77 -20.68
N PHE A 9 11.93 6.21 -19.46
CA PHE A 9 10.54 6.24 -19.01
C PHE A 9 9.83 7.38 -19.75
N PRO A 10 8.93 7.10 -20.71
CA PRO A 10 8.27 8.15 -21.47
C PRO A 10 7.47 9.05 -20.54
N MET A 11 7.38 10.34 -20.86
CA MET A 11 6.61 11.36 -20.14
C MET A 11 5.17 10.93 -19.82
N HIS A 12 4.58 10.03 -20.61
CA HIS A 12 3.29 9.40 -20.36
C HIS A 12 3.21 8.66 -19.00
N ILE A 13 4.31 8.10 -18.48
CA ILE A 13 4.35 7.44 -17.16
C ILE A 13 4.05 8.43 -16.02
N HIS A 14 4.46 9.70 -16.14
CA HIS A 14 4.19 10.71 -15.10
C HIS A 14 2.70 10.96 -14.92
N THR A 15 1.92 10.94 -16.01
CA THR A 15 0.46 11.11 -15.94
C THR A 15 -0.21 9.97 -15.15
N HIS A 16 0.26 8.72 -15.33
CA HIS A 16 -0.25 7.56 -14.59
C HIS A 16 0.20 7.53 -13.14
N LEU A 17 1.45 7.92 -12.86
CA LEU A 17 2.00 8.01 -11.51
C LEU A 17 1.20 9.00 -10.65
N ASN A 18 0.92 10.19 -11.20
CA ASN A 18 0.14 11.21 -10.49
C ASN A 18 -1.26 10.70 -10.16
N ALA A 19 -1.91 9.98 -11.08
CA ALA A 19 -3.21 9.37 -10.83
C ALA A 19 -3.15 8.34 -9.69
N ILE A 20 -2.15 7.45 -9.67
CA ILE A 20 -1.95 6.46 -8.60
C ILE A 20 -1.73 7.15 -7.25
N ILE A 21 -0.87 8.17 -7.22
CA ILE A 21 -0.58 8.94 -6.00
C ILE A 21 -1.85 9.62 -5.48
N CYS A 22 -2.62 10.28 -6.35
CA CYS A 22 -3.89 10.90 -5.97
C CYS A 22 -4.88 9.87 -5.42
N VAL A 23 -5.01 8.70 -6.05
CA VAL A 23 -5.89 7.63 -5.56
C VAL A 23 -5.44 7.12 -4.20
N CYS A 24 -4.14 6.87 -4.00
CA CYS A 24 -3.59 6.44 -2.71
C CYS A 24 -3.84 7.47 -1.61
N TRP A 25 -3.67 8.77 -1.90
CA TRP A 25 -3.98 9.83 -0.95
C TRP A 25 -5.46 9.87 -0.60
N ILE A 26 -6.34 9.87 -1.59
CA ILE A 26 -7.80 9.91 -1.36
C ILE A 26 -8.25 8.68 -0.56
N ALA A 27 -7.79 7.48 -0.93
CA ALA A 27 -8.10 6.25 -0.22
C ALA A 27 -7.58 6.28 1.21
N GLY A 28 -6.33 6.71 1.43
CA GLY A 28 -5.73 6.83 2.76
C GLY A 28 -6.44 7.85 3.63
N THR A 29 -6.81 9.01 3.08
CA THR A 29 -7.62 10.02 3.79
C THR A 29 -9.01 9.47 4.13
N PHE A 30 -9.69 8.82 3.18
CA PHE A 30 -11.00 8.24 3.44
C PHE A 30 -10.95 7.21 4.57
N VAL A 31 -10.03 6.24 4.46
CA VAL A 31 -9.80 5.21 5.48
C VAL A 31 -9.44 5.83 6.83
N GLY A 32 -8.52 6.80 6.88
CA GLY A 32 -8.09 7.44 8.13
C GLY A 32 -9.16 8.31 8.81
N PHE A 33 -10.11 8.85 8.06
CA PHE A 33 -11.19 9.70 8.60
C PHE A 33 -12.45 8.92 9.00
N LEU A 34 -12.55 7.62 8.66
CA LEU A 34 -13.69 6.77 9.02
C LEU A 34 -14.07 6.80 10.51
N PRO A 35 -13.12 6.84 11.48
CA PRO A 35 -13.47 6.97 12.89
C PRO A 35 -14.21 8.28 13.22
N LEU A 36 -13.88 9.37 12.53
CA LEU A 36 -14.54 10.66 12.70
C LEU A 36 -15.95 10.68 12.08
N LEU A 37 -16.21 9.81 11.10
CA LEU A 37 -17.52 9.65 10.46
C LEU A 37 -18.48 8.75 11.27
N GLY A 38 -18.03 8.22 12.41
CA GLY A 38 -18.88 7.48 13.35
C GLY A 38 -18.37 6.09 13.72
N TRP A 39 -17.29 5.60 13.09
CA TRP A 39 -16.69 4.30 13.45
C TRP A 39 -15.66 4.43 14.58
N ASN A 40 -16.11 4.96 15.71
CA ASN A 40 -15.32 5.09 16.94
C ASN A 40 -16.08 4.47 18.11
N ALA A 41 -15.38 4.23 19.22
CA ALA A 41 -15.95 3.62 20.42
C ALA A 41 -16.73 4.62 21.32
N GLY A 42 -17.01 5.82 20.81
CA GLY A 42 -17.73 6.89 21.51
C GLY A 42 -16.84 7.76 22.41
N PRO A 43 -17.45 8.72 23.13
CA PRO A 43 -16.74 9.58 24.07
C PRO A 43 -16.21 8.76 25.25
N GLN A 44 -14.91 8.91 25.54
CA GLN A 44 -14.25 8.25 26.67
C GLN A 44 -13.69 9.28 27.65
N PRO A 45 -13.63 8.96 28.95
CA PRO A 45 -13.11 9.86 29.98
C PRO A 45 -11.60 10.10 29.86
N GLN A 46 -10.86 9.16 29.26
CA GLN A 46 -9.44 9.27 29.01
C GLN A 46 -9.16 9.36 27.50
N CYS A 47 -8.16 10.15 27.11
CA CYS A 47 -7.69 10.23 25.73
C CYS A 47 -6.71 9.09 25.42
N LEU A 48 -7.13 7.85 25.65
CA LEU A 48 -6.38 6.65 25.30
C LEU A 48 -6.80 6.18 23.92
N PHE A 49 -5.85 6.02 23.01
CA PHE A 49 -6.11 5.62 21.62
C PHE A 49 -6.97 4.35 21.52
N THR A 50 -6.68 3.34 22.33
CA THR A 50 -7.41 2.06 22.37
C THR A 50 -8.80 2.15 22.98
N GLU A 51 -9.11 3.22 23.71
CA GLU A 51 -10.45 3.45 24.27
C GLU A 51 -11.32 4.24 23.31
N VAL A 52 -10.75 5.23 22.60
CA VAL A 52 -11.52 6.06 21.65
C VAL A 52 -11.68 5.40 20.28
N MET A 53 -10.70 4.60 19.86
CA MET A 53 -10.76 3.86 18.60
C MET A 53 -11.42 2.49 18.81
N ASP A 54 -12.31 2.14 17.89
CA ASP A 54 -12.97 0.84 17.90
C ASP A 54 -12.02 -0.30 17.46
N TYR A 55 -12.03 -1.43 18.16
CA TYR A 55 -11.13 -2.56 17.86
C TYR A 55 -11.44 -3.22 16.52
N ASP A 56 -12.71 -3.28 16.09
CA ASP A 56 -13.07 -3.84 14.79
C ASP A 56 -12.52 -2.95 13.66
N TYR A 57 -12.53 -1.62 13.86
CA TYR A 57 -11.86 -0.69 12.94
C TYR A 57 -10.33 -0.91 12.88
N LEU A 58 -9.67 -1.12 14.02
CA LEU A 58 -8.23 -1.40 14.04
C LEU A 58 -7.87 -2.72 13.32
N VAL A 59 -8.71 -3.75 13.51
CA VAL A 59 -8.57 -5.03 12.81
C VAL A 59 -8.79 -4.86 11.30
N PHE A 60 -9.79 -4.07 10.90
CA PHE A 60 -10.02 -3.71 9.49
C PHE A 60 -8.78 -3.03 8.89
N LEU A 61 -8.21 -2.03 9.57
CA LEU A 61 -6.99 -1.36 9.13
C LEU A 61 -5.83 -2.36 8.95
N TYR A 62 -5.62 -3.23 9.93
CA TYR A 62 -4.54 -4.21 9.88
C TYR A 62 -4.64 -5.10 8.63
N PHE A 63 -5.82 -5.66 8.35
CA PHE A 63 -5.98 -6.51 7.18
C PHE A 63 -5.93 -5.73 5.87
N ALA A 64 -6.63 -4.60 5.79
CA ALA A 64 -6.81 -3.84 4.54
C ALA A 64 -5.57 -3.06 4.12
N THR A 65 -4.84 -2.45 5.06
CA THR A 65 -3.73 -1.53 4.75
C THR A 65 -2.35 -2.10 5.07
N ILE A 66 -2.25 -3.20 5.82
CA ILE A 66 -0.96 -3.82 6.16
C ILE A 66 -0.84 -5.19 5.51
N ILE A 67 -1.70 -6.14 5.87
CA ILE A 67 -1.58 -7.53 5.38
C ILE A 67 -1.80 -7.61 3.89
N PHE A 68 -2.88 -7.02 3.36
CA PHE A 68 -3.17 -7.10 1.93
C PHE A 68 -2.06 -6.46 1.06
N PRO A 69 -1.59 -5.22 1.31
CA PRO A 69 -0.47 -4.67 0.57
C PRO A 69 0.83 -5.45 0.73
N ALA A 70 1.11 -6.01 1.91
CA ALA A 70 2.29 -6.83 2.14
C ALA A 70 2.28 -8.11 1.29
N LEU A 71 1.14 -8.82 1.21
CA LEU A 71 0.99 -10.00 0.36
C LEU A 71 1.11 -9.66 -1.12
N LEU A 72 0.52 -8.54 -1.54
CA LEU A 72 0.60 -8.06 -2.92
C LEU A 72 2.05 -7.73 -3.30
N LEU A 73 2.78 -7.02 -2.42
CA LEU A 73 4.21 -6.76 -2.60
C LEU A 73 5.00 -8.06 -2.66
N ALA A 74 4.80 -8.98 -1.72
CA ALA A 74 5.51 -10.27 -1.70
C ALA A 74 5.32 -11.06 -3.01
N ALA A 75 4.09 -11.11 -3.55
CA ALA A 75 3.80 -11.76 -4.82
C ALA A 75 4.53 -11.10 -5.99
N PHE A 76 4.49 -9.76 -6.09
CA PHE A 76 5.19 -9.02 -7.14
C PHE A 76 6.72 -9.16 -7.03
N TYR A 77 7.27 -9.06 -5.83
CA TYR A 77 8.70 -9.24 -5.59
C TYR A 77 9.16 -10.68 -5.90
N ALA A 78 8.38 -11.70 -5.55
CA ALA A 78 8.67 -13.08 -5.92
C ALA A 78 8.68 -13.28 -7.44
N HIS A 79 7.72 -12.66 -8.16
CA HIS A 79 7.69 -12.71 -9.61
C HIS A 79 8.94 -12.04 -10.23
N ILE A 80 9.31 -10.84 -9.76
CA ILE A 80 10.51 -10.12 -10.22
C ILE A 80 11.76 -10.95 -9.96
N TYR A 81 11.90 -11.51 -8.75
CA TYR A 81 13.06 -12.31 -8.37
C TYR A 81 13.22 -13.56 -9.26
N ARG A 82 12.13 -14.25 -9.58
CA ARG A 82 12.13 -15.38 -10.51
C ARG A 82 12.57 -15.02 -11.93
N VAL A 83 12.23 -13.82 -12.39
CA VAL A 83 12.70 -13.34 -13.70
C VAL A 83 14.19 -13.05 -13.61
N VAL A 84 14.62 -12.29 -12.59
CA VAL A 84 16.01 -11.90 -12.37
C VAL A 84 16.92 -13.13 -12.30
N LEU A 85 16.57 -14.15 -11.50
CA LEU A 85 17.35 -15.38 -11.40
C LEU A 85 17.55 -16.07 -12.76
N ARG A 86 16.48 -16.23 -13.54
CA ARG A 86 16.59 -16.79 -14.89
C ARG A 86 17.58 -16.01 -15.76
N GLN A 87 17.56 -14.68 -15.68
CA GLN A 87 18.50 -13.85 -16.45
C GLN A 87 19.95 -14.00 -16.00
N PHE A 88 20.21 -14.33 -14.73
CA PHE A 88 21.55 -14.65 -14.26
C PHE A 88 22.03 -16.01 -14.77
N ASP A 89 21.18 -17.04 -14.74
CA ASP A 89 21.54 -18.40 -15.16
C ASP A 89 21.84 -18.52 -16.67
N TYR A 90 21.23 -17.68 -17.53
CA TYR A 90 21.48 -17.63 -18.98
C TYR A 90 22.67 -16.75 -19.41
N ASN A 91 23.34 -16.04 -18.51
CA ASN A 91 24.48 -15.17 -18.84
C ASN A 91 25.86 -15.84 -18.62
N CYS A 92 25.87 -17.17 -18.48
CA CYS A 92 27.07 -18.01 -18.59
C CYS A 92 27.08 -18.75 -19.93
#